data_AF-A0A832I8M8-F1
#
_entry.id   AF-A0A832I8M8-F1
#
_cell.length_a   1.000
_cell.length_b   1.000
_cell.length_c   1.000
_cell.angle_alpha   90.00
_cell.angle_beta   90.00
_cell.angle_gamma   90.00
#
_symmetry.space_group_name_H-M   'P 1'
#
loop_
_entity.id
_entity.type
_entity.pdbx_description
1 polymer ?
#
loop_
_entity_poly.entity_id
_entity_poly.type
_entity_poly.pdbx_seq_one_letter_code
_entity_poly.pdbx_strand_id
1 'polypeptide(L)'
;VEETPGAFAAEAILAGPGADGDELGWRRFVERASAVLDEFPESVWVHYANYEKTWVRKYAERWGAPEGFLERLTPRLFDLYSALIKWVRLPLRSYSIKHIAPWIGYAWSNPESGSAWSIVQFRRACAADDPEVRRGILDEIARYNADDLGAMRAVWDWVEANGPKG
;
A
#
# COMPACT_ATOMS: atom_id res chain seq x y z
N VAL A 1 0.04 -1.48 28.32
CA VAL A 1 -0.43 -0.52 27.30
C VAL A 1 -1.50 -1.27 26.54
N GLU A 2 -2.77 -0.89 26.69
CA GLU A 2 -3.87 -1.52 25.95
C GLU A 2 -3.64 -1.28 24.46
N GLU A 3 -3.57 -2.36 23.67
CA GLU A 3 -3.53 -2.27 22.22
C GLU A 3 -4.91 -1.86 21.71
N THR A 4 -5.01 -0.66 21.16
CA THR A 4 -6.19 -0.23 20.41
C THR A 4 -6.34 -1.14 19.19
N PRO A 5 -7.50 -1.80 19.00
CA PRO A 5 -7.78 -2.51 17.75
C PRO A 5 -7.57 -1.56 16.56
N GLY A 6 -6.66 -1.88 15.66
CA GLY A 6 -6.32 -1.05 14.50
C GLY A 6 -5.04 -0.20 14.60
N ALA A 7 -4.26 -0.30 15.67
CA ALA A 7 -2.91 0.29 15.68
C ALA A 7 -1.98 -0.52 14.76
N PHE A 8 -1.54 0.07 13.65
CA PHE A 8 -0.50 -0.48 12.79
C PHE A 8 0.60 0.56 12.57
N ALA A 9 1.82 0.09 12.37
CA ALA A 9 2.93 0.94 11.96
C ALA A 9 2.92 1.05 10.43
N ALA A 10 3.08 2.27 9.93
CA ALA A 10 3.25 2.54 8.51
C ALA A 10 4.58 3.27 8.29
N GLU A 11 5.35 2.79 7.32
CA GLU A 11 6.59 3.41 6.88
C GLU A 11 6.43 3.82 5.41
N ALA A 12 6.56 5.11 5.12
CA ALA A 12 6.40 5.62 3.76
C ALA A 12 7.72 5.52 2.99
N ILE A 13 7.68 4.81 1.86
CA ILE A 13 8.77 4.79 0.87
C ILE A 13 8.33 5.62 -0.32
N LEU A 14 8.78 6.88 -0.38
CA LEU A 14 8.41 7.82 -1.42
C LEU A 14 9.55 7.99 -2.43
N ALA A 15 9.19 8.02 -3.72
CA ALA A 15 10.10 8.45 -4.77
C ALA A 15 10.47 9.93 -4.56
N GLY A 16 11.75 10.25 -4.72
CA GLY A 16 12.22 11.64 -4.68
C GLY A 16 11.82 12.43 -5.94
N PRO A 17 11.94 13.76 -5.94
CA PRO A 17 11.84 14.53 -7.17
C PRO A 17 13.04 14.25 -8.09
N GLY A 18 12.84 14.39 -9.40
CA GLY A 18 13.89 14.26 -10.42
C GLY A 18 13.88 12.92 -11.16
N ALA A 19 14.77 12.80 -12.16
CA ALA A 19 14.82 11.65 -13.07
C ALA A 19 15.16 10.32 -12.37
N ASP A 20 15.90 10.38 -11.27
CA ASP A 20 16.36 9.20 -10.52
C ASP A 20 15.45 8.87 -9.33
N GLY A 21 14.39 9.65 -9.11
CA GLY A 21 13.51 9.54 -7.95
C GLY A 21 12.87 8.16 -7.80
N ASP A 22 12.38 7.60 -8.90
CA ASP A 22 11.78 6.27 -8.92
C ASP A 22 12.81 5.17 -8.68
N GLU A 23 14.03 5.29 -9.21
CA GLU A 23 15.10 4.31 -8.98
C GLU A 23 15.51 4.28 -7.51
N LEU A 24 15.69 5.46 -6.90
CA LEU A 24 16.01 5.57 -5.48
C LEU A 24 14.87 5.03 -4.61
N GLY A 25 13.62 5.32 -4.97
CA GLY A 25 12.45 4.77 -4.31
C GLY A 25 12.41 3.23 -4.40
N TRP A 26 12.68 2.68 -5.58
CA TRP A 26 12.75 1.25 -5.82
C TRP A 26 13.85 0.57 -5.00
N ARG A 27 15.07 1.13 -4.97
CA ARG A 27 16.18 0.58 -4.17
C ARG A 27 15.84 0.54 -2.69
N ARG A 28 15.23 1.60 -2.15
CA ARG A 28 14.76 1.65 -0.74
C ARG A 28 13.67 0.62 -0.47
N PHE A 29 12.71 0.47 -1.41
CA PHE A 29 11.69 -0.56 -1.30
C PHE A 29 12.31 -1.96 -1.25
N VAL A 30 13.25 -2.27 -2.14
CA VAL A 30 13.91 -3.57 -2.20
C VAL A 30 14.71 -3.84 -0.92
N GLU A 31 15.48 -2.87 -0.43
CA GLU A 31 16.21 -2.97 0.84
C GLU A 31 15.27 -3.27 2.01
N ARG A 32 14.19 -2.49 2.16
CA ARG A 32 13.24 -2.68 3.25
C ARG A 32 12.50 -4.00 3.13
N ALA A 33 12.04 -4.35 1.93
CA ALA A 33 11.33 -5.58 1.68
C ALA A 33 12.21 -6.81 1.91
N SER A 34 13.49 -6.74 1.57
CA SER A 34 14.44 -7.81 1.86
C SER A 34 14.61 -7.99 3.37
N ALA A 35 14.78 -6.90 4.12
CA ALA A 35 14.86 -6.95 5.58
C ALA A 35 13.60 -7.56 6.22
N VAL A 36 12.40 -7.19 5.75
CA VAL A 36 11.13 -7.79 6.21
C VAL A 36 11.06 -9.27 5.86
N LEU A 37 11.46 -9.68 4.66
CA LEU A 37 11.46 -11.08 4.24
C LEU A 37 12.51 -11.92 4.98
N ASP A 38 13.59 -11.32 5.45
CA ASP A 38 14.62 -11.97 6.25
C ASP A 38 14.15 -12.15 7.71
N GLU A 39 13.54 -11.13 8.29
CA GLU A 39 13.01 -11.16 9.67
C GLU A 39 11.73 -12.01 9.78
N PHE A 40 10.85 -11.92 8.77
CA PHE A 40 9.57 -12.61 8.71
C PHE A 40 9.43 -13.39 7.37
N PRO A 41 10.09 -14.56 7.26
CA PRO A 41 10.06 -15.37 6.05
C PRO A 41 8.66 -15.82 5.62
N GLU A 42 7.71 -15.93 6.56
CA GLU A 42 6.32 -16.33 6.29
C GLU A 42 5.35 -15.13 6.21
N SER A 43 5.87 -13.91 6.09
CA SER A 43 5.08 -12.69 5.94
C SER A 43 4.14 -12.74 4.72
N VAL A 44 2.93 -12.21 4.89
CA VAL A 44 1.94 -12.05 3.82
C VAL A 44 1.98 -10.59 3.32
N TRP A 45 2.13 -10.42 2.02
CA TRP A 45 2.24 -9.13 1.36
C TRP A 45 0.92 -8.78 0.68
N VAL A 46 0.07 -8.07 1.39
CA VAL A 46 -1.30 -7.80 0.95
C VAL A 46 -1.33 -6.67 -0.08
N HIS A 47 -2.10 -6.86 -1.15
CA HIS A 47 -2.41 -5.82 -2.13
C HIS A 47 -3.90 -5.89 -2.52
N TYR A 48 -4.44 -4.79 -3.06
CA TYR A 48 -5.87 -4.72 -3.41
C TYR A 48 -6.15 -4.78 -4.92
N ALA A 49 -5.14 -4.61 -5.78
CA ALA A 49 -5.31 -4.71 -7.23
C ALA A 49 -4.18 -5.50 -7.89
N ASN A 50 -4.36 -5.92 -9.14
CA ASN A 50 -3.26 -6.55 -9.91
C ASN A 50 -2.12 -5.57 -10.24
N TYR A 51 -2.31 -4.27 -10.00
CA TYR A 51 -1.42 -3.21 -10.44
C TYR A 51 -0.06 -3.27 -9.73
N GLU A 52 -0.06 -3.47 -8.40
CA GLU A 52 1.16 -3.50 -7.58
C GLU A 52 2.12 -4.61 -8.03
N LYS A 53 1.60 -5.82 -8.26
CA LYS A 53 2.37 -6.97 -8.75
C LYS A 53 3.03 -6.70 -10.10
N THR A 54 2.34 -6.00 -11.00
CA THR A 54 2.90 -5.62 -12.30
C THR A 54 4.06 -4.63 -12.15
N TRP A 55 3.94 -3.63 -11.27
CA TRP A 55 4.99 -2.61 -11.10
C TRP A 55 6.23 -3.14 -10.39
N VAL A 56 6.08 -4.02 -9.40
CA VAL A 56 7.22 -4.69 -8.76
C VAL A 56 8.08 -5.41 -9.80
N ARG A 57 7.46 -6.13 -10.73
CA ARG A 57 8.20 -6.80 -11.82
C ARG A 57 8.84 -5.82 -12.79
N LYS A 58 8.09 -4.81 -13.24
CA LYS A 58 8.62 -3.78 -14.15
C LYS A 58 9.82 -3.04 -13.57
N TYR A 59 9.79 -2.71 -12.28
CA TYR A 59 10.90 -2.02 -11.64
C TYR A 59 12.09 -2.95 -11.38
N ALA A 60 11.85 -4.22 -11.03
CA ALA A 60 12.91 -5.22 -10.97
C ALA A 60 13.58 -5.45 -12.34
N GLU A 61 12.81 -5.51 -13.42
CA GLU A 61 13.34 -5.61 -14.80
C GLU A 61 14.15 -4.36 -15.19
N ARG A 62 13.69 -3.17 -14.78
CA ARG A 62 14.32 -1.89 -15.17
C ARG A 62 15.59 -1.56 -14.37
N TRP A 63 15.58 -1.79 -13.07
CA TRP A 63 16.63 -1.35 -12.14
C TRP A 63 17.30 -2.48 -11.35
N GLY A 64 16.85 -3.72 -11.54
CA GLY A 64 17.39 -4.89 -10.86
C GLY A 64 16.84 -5.06 -9.44
N ALA A 65 17.07 -6.25 -8.88
CA ALA A 65 16.87 -6.59 -7.47
C ALA A 65 17.90 -7.66 -7.08
N PRO A 66 18.17 -7.88 -5.78
CA PRO A 66 18.98 -8.99 -5.31
C PRO A 66 18.49 -10.33 -5.87
N GLU A 67 19.42 -11.25 -6.06
CA GLU A 67 19.11 -12.61 -6.54
C GLU A 67 18.09 -13.29 -5.62
N GLY A 68 17.07 -13.92 -6.19
CA GLY A 68 16.02 -14.58 -5.43
C GLY A 68 14.96 -13.65 -4.84
N PHE A 69 15.09 -12.32 -4.96
CA PHE A 69 14.14 -11.38 -4.35
C PHE A 69 12.71 -11.58 -4.85
N LEU A 70 12.51 -11.66 -6.17
CA LEU A 70 11.18 -11.84 -6.76
C LEU A 70 10.61 -13.22 -6.48
N GLU A 71 11.45 -14.24 -6.44
CA GLU A 71 11.12 -15.63 -6.11
C GLU A 71 10.65 -15.75 -4.66
N ARG A 72 11.23 -14.96 -3.74
CA ARG A 72 10.80 -14.88 -2.35
C ARG A 72 9.51 -14.07 -2.19
N LEU A 73 9.43 -12.89 -2.81
CA LEU A 73 8.31 -11.94 -2.64
C LEU A 73 7.04 -12.37 -3.37
N THR A 74 7.14 -12.77 -4.65
CA THR A 74 5.96 -13.00 -5.52
C THR A 74 4.97 -14.04 -4.98
N PRO A 75 5.41 -15.19 -4.41
CA PRO A 75 4.50 -16.17 -3.84
C PRO A 75 3.74 -15.66 -2.59
N ARG A 76 4.24 -14.61 -1.94
CA ARG A 76 3.67 -14.02 -0.73
C ARG A 76 2.70 -12.87 -1.02
N LEU A 77 2.63 -12.42 -2.28
CA LEU A 77 1.66 -11.41 -2.71
C LEU A 77 0.25 -11.98 -2.62
N PHE A 78 -0.54 -11.42 -1.70
CA PHE A 78 -1.93 -11.82 -1.47
C PHE A 78 -2.88 -10.78 -2.03
N ASP A 79 -3.70 -11.19 -2.99
CA ASP A 79 -4.74 -10.37 -3.60
C ASP A 79 -6.01 -10.39 -2.73
N LEU A 80 -6.14 -9.37 -1.88
CA LEU A 80 -7.27 -9.24 -0.96
C LEU A 80 -8.59 -9.01 -1.70
N TYR A 81 -8.58 -8.29 -2.83
CA TYR A 81 -9.79 -8.05 -3.60
C TYR A 81 -10.33 -9.36 -4.19
N SER A 82 -9.46 -10.17 -4.80
CA SER A 82 -9.85 -11.47 -5.35
C SER A 82 -10.35 -12.43 -4.26
N ALA A 83 -9.70 -12.46 -3.10
CA ALA A 83 -10.16 -13.25 -1.95
C ALA A 83 -11.54 -12.78 -1.47
N LEU A 84 -11.72 -11.48 -1.31
CA LEU A 84 -12.97 -10.86 -0.87
C LEU A 84 -14.14 -11.23 -1.80
N ILE A 85 -14.01 -10.99 -3.11
CA ILE A 85 -15.12 -11.27 -4.04
C ILE A 85 -15.39 -12.77 -4.24
N LYS A 86 -14.45 -13.64 -3.86
CA LYS A 86 -14.64 -15.08 -3.92
C LYS A 86 -15.51 -15.57 -2.77
N TRP A 87 -15.26 -15.07 -1.56
CA TRP A 87 -15.83 -15.62 -0.33
C TRP A 87 -16.99 -14.82 0.23
N VAL A 88 -17.14 -13.55 -0.17
CA VAL A 88 -18.07 -12.62 0.45
C VAL A 88 -19.13 -12.14 -0.55
N ARG A 89 -20.39 -12.15 -0.11
CA ARG A 89 -21.55 -11.64 -0.87
C ARG A 89 -22.34 -10.64 -0.04
N LEU A 90 -21.99 -9.36 -0.19
CA LEU A 90 -22.67 -8.19 0.35
C LEU A 90 -23.55 -7.50 -0.70
N PRO A 91 -24.61 -6.79 -0.30
CA PRO A 91 -25.47 -6.01 -1.19
C PRO A 91 -24.81 -4.68 -1.60
N LEU A 92 -23.56 -4.75 -2.06
CA LEU A 92 -22.78 -3.60 -2.52
C LEU A 92 -22.78 -3.51 -4.05
N ARG A 93 -22.81 -2.28 -4.57
CA ARG A 93 -22.69 -2.02 -6.02
C ARG A 93 -21.29 -2.31 -6.57
N SER A 94 -20.29 -2.30 -5.70
CA SER A 94 -18.88 -2.55 -6.01
C SER A 94 -18.15 -3.05 -4.77
N TYR A 95 -17.11 -3.87 -4.97
CA TYR A 95 -16.19 -4.32 -3.93
C TYR A 95 -14.86 -3.55 -3.96
N SER A 96 -14.79 -2.42 -4.67
CA SER A 96 -13.65 -1.52 -4.54
C SER A 96 -13.46 -1.13 -3.06
N ILE A 97 -12.24 -0.84 -2.64
CA ILE A 97 -11.95 -0.48 -1.24
C ILE A 97 -12.85 0.68 -0.75
N LYS A 98 -13.14 1.66 -1.62
CA LYS A 98 -14.03 2.81 -1.37
C LYS A 98 -15.49 2.45 -1.06
N HIS A 99 -15.93 1.24 -1.39
CA HIS A 99 -17.29 0.77 -1.12
C HIS A 99 -17.32 -0.18 0.08
N ILE A 100 -16.36 -1.11 0.17
CA ILE A 100 -16.36 -2.07 1.28
C ILE A 100 -15.88 -1.46 2.59
N ALA A 101 -14.83 -0.63 2.58
CA ALA A 101 -14.26 -0.11 3.83
C ALA A 101 -15.30 0.72 4.63
N PRO A 102 -16.07 1.65 4.02
CA PRO A 102 -17.16 2.33 4.74
C PRO A 102 -18.26 1.38 5.21
N TRP A 103 -18.57 0.34 4.42
CA TRP A 103 -19.60 -0.63 4.78
C TRP A 103 -19.24 -1.43 6.03
N ILE A 104 -17.95 -1.74 6.23
CA ILE A 104 -17.44 -2.38 7.47
C ILE A 104 -17.14 -1.36 8.60
N GLY A 105 -17.47 -0.08 8.40
CA GLY A 105 -17.32 0.97 9.42
C GLY A 105 -15.98 1.72 9.41
N TYR A 106 -15.12 1.49 8.42
CA TYR A 106 -13.88 2.27 8.27
C TYR A 106 -14.17 3.65 7.66
N ALA A 107 -13.59 4.69 8.25
CA ALA A 107 -13.70 6.06 7.75
C ALA A 107 -12.29 6.63 7.52
N TRP A 108 -12.03 7.08 6.29
CA TRP A 108 -10.81 7.83 5.99
C TRP A 108 -10.79 9.15 6.74
N SER A 109 -9.60 9.54 7.15
CA SER A 109 -9.31 10.83 7.79
C SER A 109 -9.60 12.01 6.85
N ASN A 110 -9.43 11.81 5.52
CA ASN A 110 -9.75 12.81 4.50
C ASN A 110 -10.57 12.20 3.35
N PRO A 111 -11.92 12.20 3.41
CA PRO A 111 -12.78 11.55 2.43
C PRO A 111 -12.69 12.12 1.00
N GLU A 112 -12.30 13.38 0.86
CA GLU A 112 -12.17 14.08 -0.43
C GLU A 112 -10.86 13.74 -1.15
N SER A 113 -9.92 13.09 -0.46
CA SER A 113 -8.67 12.66 -1.05
C SER A 113 -8.84 11.36 -1.86
N GLY A 114 -8.05 11.22 -2.92
CA GLY A 114 -8.09 10.07 -3.79
C GLY A 114 -6.91 10.03 -4.76
N SER A 115 -6.90 9.05 -5.65
CA SER A 115 -5.78 8.82 -6.57
C SER A 115 -5.41 10.04 -7.42
N ALA A 116 -6.40 10.81 -7.89
CA ALA A 116 -6.12 12.05 -8.63
C ALA A 116 -5.48 13.14 -7.75
N TRP A 117 -5.88 13.21 -6.48
CA TRP A 117 -5.32 14.16 -5.52
C TRP A 117 -3.85 13.83 -5.23
N SER A 118 -3.51 12.57 -4.96
CA SER A 118 -2.12 12.18 -4.67
C SER A 118 -1.17 12.41 -5.85
N ILE A 119 -1.63 12.18 -7.09
CA ILE A 119 -0.87 12.51 -8.31
C ILE A 119 -0.61 14.01 -8.43
N VAL A 120 -1.62 14.85 -8.17
CA VAL A 120 -1.47 16.32 -8.22
C VAL A 120 -0.51 16.81 -7.14
N GLN A 121 -0.64 16.31 -5.91
CA GLN A 121 0.26 16.67 -4.82
C GLN A 121 1.70 16.23 -5.12
N PHE A 122 1.90 15.03 -5.65
CA PHE A 122 3.25 14.58 -6.00
C PHE A 122 3.88 15.47 -7.07
N ARG A 123 3.12 15.88 -8.10
CA ARG A 123 3.60 16.85 -9.10
C ARG A 123 3.94 18.21 -8.48
N ARG A 124 3.15 18.68 -7.52
CA ARG A 124 3.44 19.92 -6.77
C ARG A 124 4.72 19.79 -5.94
N ALA A 125 4.92 18.66 -5.27
CA ALA A 125 6.17 18.39 -4.54
C ALA A 125 7.39 18.42 -5.48
N CYS A 126 7.28 17.80 -6.67
CA CYS A 126 8.35 17.84 -7.68
C CYS A 126 8.63 19.24 -8.23
N ALA A 127 7.61 20.11 -8.31
CA ALA A 127 7.73 21.48 -8.80
C ALA A 127 8.04 22.51 -7.71
N ALA A 128 8.01 22.14 -6.43
CA ALA A 128 8.28 23.06 -5.32
C ALA A 128 9.77 23.31 -5.18
N ASP A 129 10.21 24.56 -5.31
CA ASP A 129 11.62 24.94 -5.12
C ASP A 129 12.03 24.93 -3.65
N ASP A 130 11.11 25.29 -2.74
CA ASP A 130 11.33 25.28 -1.30
C ASP A 130 11.31 23.84 -0.73
N PRO A 131 12.41 23.35 -0.14
CA PRO A 131 12.49 22.03 0.46
C PRO A 131 11.47 21.79 1.59
N GLU A 132 11.10 22.83 2.34
CA GLU A 132 10.14 22.74 3.45
C GLU A 132 8.72 22.55 2.93
N VAL A 133 8.34 23.32 1.91
CA VAL A 133 7.06 23.14 1.20
C VAL A 133 6.98 21.76 0.59
N ARG A 134 8.06 21.32 -0.08
CA ARG A 134 8.14 19.98 -0.66
C ARG A 134 7.94 18.90 0.39
N ARG A 135 8.64 19.00 1.53
CA ARG A 135 8.51 18.04 2.63
C ARG A 135 7.08 17.99 3.17
N GLY A 136 6.45 19.14 3.41
CA GLY A 136 5.06 19.20 3.87
C GLY A 136 4.08 18.48 2.93
N ILE A 137 4.24 18.63 1.61
CA ILE A 137 3.40 17.93 0.62
C ILE A 137 3.68 16.42 0.64
N LEU A 138 4.94 16.01 0.73
CA LEU A 138 5.29 14.58 0.82
C LEU A 138 4.75 13.95 2.12
N ASP A 139 4.76 14.68 3.23
CA ASP A 139 4.17 14.23 4.51
C ASP A 139 2.64 14.09 4.42
N GLU A 140 1.96 14.95 3.65
CA GLU A 140 0.54 14.80 3.31
C GLU A 140 0.27 13.54 2.49
N ILE A 141 1.09 13.27 1.46
CA ILE A 141 0.99 12.05 0.65
C ILE A 141 1.26 10.80 1.50
N ALA A 142 2.26 10.84 2.39
CA ALA A 142 2.57 9.75 3.31
C ALA A 142 1.39 9.44 4.23
N ARG A 143 0.77 10.47 4.83
CA ARG A 143 -0.43 10.30 5.68
C ARG A 143 -1.61 9.74 4.89
N TYR A 144 -1.84 10.23 3.68
CA TYR A 144 -2.87 9.69 2.78
C TYR A 144 -2.65 8.20 2.48
N ASN A 145 -1.43 7.79 2.11
CA ASN A 145 -1.10 6.40 1.82
C ASN A 145 -1.19 5.51 3.07
N ALA A 146 -0.80 6.03 4.24
CA ALA A 146 -0.98 5.32 5.51
C ALA A 146 -2.46 5.09 5.82
N ASP A 147 -3.33 6.07 5.59
CA ASP A 147 -4.78 5.91 5.75
C ASP A 147 -5.31 4.81 4.80
N ASP A 148 -4.87 4.77 3.54
CA ASP A 148 -5.22 3.69 2.60
C ASP A 148 -4.73 2.29 3.07
N LEU A 149 -3.55 2.19 3.71
CA LEU A 149 -3.11 0.96 4.38
C LEU A 149 -4.04 0.57 5.53
N GLY A 150 -4.52 1.55 6.31
CA GLY A 150 -5.49 1.34 7.38
C GLY A 150 -6.82 0.81 6.86
N ALA A 151 -7.30 1.34 5.74
CA ALA A 151 -8.49 0.84 5.07
C ALA A 151 -8.32 -0.63 4.62
N MET A 152 -7.16 -0.96 4.02
CA MET A 152 -6.85 -2.33 3.62
C MET A 152 -6.76 -3.26 4.82
N ARG A 153 -6.13 -2.81 5.91
CA ARG A 153 -6.03 -3.58 7.15
C ARG A 153 -7.40 -3.87 7.75
N ALA A 154 -8.29 -2.87 7.80
CA ALA A 154 -9.65 -3.06 8.28
C ALA A 154 -10.42 -4.09 7.45
N VAL A 155 -10.26 -4.07 6.11
CA VAL A 155 -10.87 -5.08 5.23
C VAL A 155 -10.27 -6.46 5.47
N TRP A 156 -8.95 -6.55 5.62
CA TRP A 156 -8.26 -7.80 5.96
C TRP A 156 -8.81 -8.39 7.27
N ASP A 157 -8.80 -7.61 8.35
CA ASP A 157 -9.25 -8.04 9.68
C ASP A 157 -10.73 -8.47 9.64
N TRP A 158 -11.56 -7.77 8.87
CA TRP A 158 -12.96 -8.13 8.68
C TRP A 158 -13.13 -9.45 7.92
N VAL A 159 -12.34 -9.67 6.86
CA VAL A 159 -12.35 -10.94 6.10
C VAL A 159 -11.83 -12.09 6.97
N GLU A 160 -10.82 -11.90 7.80
CA GLU A 160 -10.37 -12.94 8.73
C GLU A 160 -11.43 -13.29 9.79
N ALA A 161 -12.13 -12.27 10.31
CA ALA A 161 -13.16 -12.48 11.32
C ALA A 161 -14.45 -13.14 10.77
N ASN A 162 -14.81 -12.86 9.51
CA ASN A 162 -16.10 -13.25 8.92
C ASN A 162 -15.99 -14.21 7.73
N GLY A 163 -14.77 -14.52 7.28
CA GLY A 163 -14.50 -15.43 6.18
C GLY A 163 -14.85 -16.88 6.53
N PRO A 164 -14.92 -17.75 5.51
CA PRO A 164 -15.12 -19.18 5.73
C PRO A 164 -14.00 -19.72 6.62
N LYS A 165 -14.36 -20.26 7.78
CA LYS A 165 -13.44 -21.03 8.61
C LYS A 165 -13.35 -22.42 7.99
N GLY A 166 -12.29 -22.64 7.22
CA GLY A 166 -11.88 -23.96 6.72
C GLY A 166 -11.05 -24.68 7.76
#